data_AF-A0AAV7PGR1-F1
#
_entry.id   AF-A0AAV7PGR1-F1
#
_cell.length_a   1.000
_cell.length_b   1.000
_cell.length_c   1.000
_cell.angle_alpha   90.00
_cell.angle_beta   90.00
_cell.angle_gamma   90.00
#
_symmetry.space_group_name_H-M   'P 1'
#
loop_
_entity.id
_entity.type
_entity.pdbx_description
1 polymer ?
#
loop_
_entity_poly.entity_id
_entity_poly.type
_entity_poly.pdbx_seq_one_letter_code
_entity_poly.pdbx_strand_id
1 'polypeptide(L)'
;MFGTSWECPQCHDPGANMLHMFWSCPESAHFWQQIFEVITELTQCTDLNKAEGVLLGLFHRSKRAVVTNRFIDQALIIARRAIAMGWKPPTLPTLSHCGAALLKWSKAEEAALRWEESRGLRRVPIAGG
;
A
#
# COMPACT_ATOMS: atom_id res chain seq x y z
N MET A 1 -19.60 25.29 -2.24
CA MET A 1 -18.61 25.97 -3.11
C MET A 1 -17.34 25.15 -3.08
N PHE A 2 -17.03 24.41 -4.14
CA PHE A 2 -15.77 23.68 -4.25
C PHE A 2 -14.70 24.71 -4.66
N GLY A 3 -13.89 25.16 -3.71
CA GLY A 3 -12.72 25.98 -4.02
C GLY A 3 -11.73 25.13 -4.79
N THR A 4 -11.69 25.30 -6.11
CA THR A 4 -10.67 24.70 -6.98
C THR A 4 -9.37 25.49 -6.82
N SER A 5 -8.72 25.34 -5.67
CA SER A 5 -7.28 25.53 -5.67
C SER A 5 -6.68 24.28 -6.33
N TRP A 6 -5.97 24.48 -7.43
CA TRP A 6 -5.19 23.44 -8.10
C TRP A 6 -3.87 23.17 -7.34
N GLU A 7 -3.74 23.75 -6.15
CA GLU A 7 -2.58 23.58 -5.30
C GLU A 7 -2.61 22.27 -4.53
N CYS A 8 -1.44 21.67 -4.37
CA CYS A 8 -1.27 20.52 -3.50
C CYS A 8 -1.62 20.91 -2.06
N PRO A 9 -2.54 20.21 -1.37
CA PRO A 9 -2.89 20.56 0.01
C PRO A 9 -1.74 20.31 1.01
N GLN A 10 -0.67 19.66 0.58
CA GLN A 10 0.47 19.27 1.42
C GLN A 10 1.69 20.17 1.19
N CYS A 11 2.11 20.37 -0.07
CA CYS A 11 3.26 21.21 -0.40
C CYS A 11 2.92 22.53 -1.10
N HIS A 12 1.63 22.83 -1.30
CA HIS A 12 1.13 24.05 -1.94
C HIS A 12 1.59 24.28 -3.40
N ASP A 13 2.04 23.23 -4.09
CA ASP A 13 2.42 23.29 -5.51
C ASP A 13 1.18 23.59 -6.39
N PRO A 14 1.15 24.69 -7.15
CA PRO A 14 -0.02 25.13 -7.93
C PRO A 14 -0.35 24.27 -9.16
N GLY A 15 0.51 23.31 -9.53
CA GLY A 15 0.32 22.38 -10.64
C GLY A 15 -0.08 20.97 -10.19
N ALA A 16 -0.66 20.82 -9.00
CA ALA A 16 -0.88 19.51 -8.40
C ALA A 16 -1.93 18.69 -9.17
N ASN A 17 -1.48 17.56 -9.70
CA ASN A 17 -2.33 16.52 -10.27
C ASN A 17 -2.28 15.25 -9.39
N MET A 18 -3.06 14.22 -9.74
CA MET A 18 -3.08 12.97 -8.97
C MET A 18 -1.69 12.31 -8.85
N LEU A 19 -0.89 12.33 -9.92
CA LEU A 19 0.46 11.76 -9.88
C LEU A 19 1.36 12.55 -8.92
N HIS A 20 1.23 13.87 -8.89
CA HIS A 20 1.89 14.70 -7.88
C HIS A 20 1.46 14.28 -6.48
N MET A 21 0.16 14.31 -6.19
CA MET A 21 -0.35 14.05 -4.84
C MET A 21 -0.04 12.63 -4.32
N PHE A 22 0.05 11.64 -5.21
CA PHE A 22 0.31 10.26 -4.84
C PHE A 22 1.78 9.84 -4.89
N TRP A 23 2.65 10.55 -5.61
CA TRP A 23 4.00 10.05 -5.90
C TRP A 23 5.08 11.12 -5.89
N SER A 24 4.91 12.20 -6.65
CA SER A 24 5.99 13.18 -6.81
C SER A 24 5.96 14.35 -5.81
N CYS A 25 4.91 14.46 -5.00
CA CYS A 25 4.84 15.43 -3.92
C CYS A 25 5.90 15.07 -2.85
N PRO A 26 6.74 16.02 -2.38
CA PRO A 26 7.78 15.74 -1.38
C PRO A 26 7.24 15.07 -0.12
N GLU A 27 6.06 15.50 0.33
CA GLU A 27 5.38 14.94 1.50
C GLU A 27 4.95 13.49 1.29
N SER A 28 4.41 13.18 0.10
CA SER A 28 4.07 11.80 -0.27
C SER A 28 5.32 10.94 -0.43
N ALA A 29 6.41 11.49 -0.98
CA ALA A 29 7.67 10.79 -1.19
C ALA A 29 8.32 10.40 0.14
N HIS A 30 8.32 11.31 1.13
CA HIS A 30 8.81 11.02 2.48
C HIS A 30 7.98 9.91 3.14
N PHE A 31 6.65 9.96 3.01
CA PHE A 31 5.79 8.89 3.50
C PHE A 31 6.07 7.55 2.81
N TRP A 32 6.25 7.54 1.49
CA TRP A 32 6.60 6.33 0.75
C TRP A 32 7.94 5.73 1.19
N GLN A 33 8.94 6.58 1.43
CA GLN A 33 10.23 6.12 1.93
C GLN A 33 10.08 5.33 3.24
N GLN A 34 9.31 5.86 4.19
CA GLN A 34 9.05 5.15 5.45
C GLN A 34 8.33 3.81 5.23
N ILE A 35 7.37 3.76 4.30
CA ILE A 35 6.69 2.51 3.94
C ILE A 35 7.67 1.50 3.32
N PHE A 36 8.56 1.95 2.43
CA PHE A 36 9.55 1.08 1.80
C PHE A 36 10.58 0.57 2.79
N GLU A 37 11.03 1.38 3.74
CA GLU A 37 11.93 0.96 4.82
C GLU A 37 11.32 -0.19 5.62
N VAL A 38 10.06 -0.03 6.07
CA VAL A 38 9.34 -1.09 6.81
C VAL A 38 9.14 -2.35 5.98
N ILE A 39 8.72 -2.23 4.72
CA ILE A 39 8.53 -3.41 3.87
C ILE A 39 9.88 -4.11 3.63
N THR A 40 10.94 -3.35 3.38
CA THR A 40 12.29 -3.89 3.16
C THR A 40 12.79 -4.62 4.41
N GLU A 41 12.59 -4.05 5.59
CA GLU A 41 12.95 -4.67 6.87
C GLU A 41 12.24 -6.02 7.06
N LEU A 42 10.94 -6.07 6.78
CA LEU A 42 10.12 -7.26 7.02
C LEU A 42 10.26 -8.35 5.95
N THR A 43 10.59 -7.97 4.71
CA THR A 43 10.52 -8.89 3.56
C THR A 43 11.84 -9.04 2.80
N GLN A 44 12.86 -8.25 3.14
CA GLN A 44 14.13 -8.13 2.42
C GLN A 44 13.96 -7.69 0.95
N CYS A 45 12.80 -7.13 0.61
CA CYS A 45 12.45 -6.71 -0.74
C CYS A 45 12.87 -5.25 -0.97
N THR A 46 13.84 -5.02 -1.85
CA THR A 46 14.40 -3.68 -2.11
C THR A 46 13.89 -3.05 -3.41
N ASP A 47 13.19 -3.79 -4.28
CA ASP A 47 12.71 -3.37 -5.60
C ASP A 47 11.33 -2.70 -5.56
N LEU A 48 11.09 -1.84 -4.57
CA LEU A 48 9.77 -1.23 -4.31
C LEU A 48 9.59 0.18 -4.87
N ASN A 49 10.65 0.82 -5.37
CA ASN A 49 10.66 2.25 -5.70
C ASN A 49 10.12 2.62 -7.09
N LYS A 50 9.42 1.70 -7.77
CA LYS A 50 8.85 1.95 -9.10
C LYS A 50 7.40 2.42 -8.98
N ALA A 51 7.10 3.58 -9.55
CA ALA A 51 5.78 4.20 -9.51
C ALA A 51 4.69 3.26 -10.04
N GLU A 52 4.97 2.49 -11.09
CA GLU A 52 4.02 1.57 -11.70
C GLU A 52 3.67 0.41 -10.76
N GLY A 53 4.66 -0.11 -10.04
CA GLY A 53 4.43 -1.12 -9.01
C GLY A 53 3.62 -0.53 -7.85
N VAL A 54 4.06 0.61 -7.34
CA VAL A 54 3.47 1.21 -6.13
C VAL A 54 2.09 1.79 -6.37
N LEU A 55 1.82 2.40 -7.52
CA LEU A 55 0.55 3.04 -7.83
C LEU A 55 -0.46 2.07 -8.42
N LEU A 56 0.00 1.22 -9.34
CA LEU A 56 -0.87 0.38 -10.16
C LEU A 56 -0.84 -1.11 -9.76
N GLY A 57 0.04 -1.50 -8.83
CA GLY A 57 0.23 -2.91 -8.47
C GLY A 57 0.93 -3.73 -9.56
N LEU A 58 1.60 -3.06 -10.51
CA LEU A 58 2.26 -3.71 -11.64
C LEU A 58 3.70 -4.12 -11.29
N PHE A 59 3.87 -4.88 -10.21
CA PHE A 59 5.15 -5.51 -9.92
C PHE A 59 5.37 -6.67 -10.89
N HIS A 60 6.57 -6.76 -11.47
CA HIS A 60 7.02 -8.03 -12.01
C HIS A 60 6.95 -9.03 -10.86
N ARG A 61 6.10 -10.05 -10.98
CA ARG A 61 5.98 -11.10 -9.97
C ARG A 61 7.34 -11.75 -9.84
N SER A 62 8.08 -11.28 -8.84
CA SER A 62 9.37 -11.84 -8.46
C SER A 62 9.19 -13.32 -8.12
N LYS A 63 10.29 -14.07 -8.11
CA LYS A 63 10.32 -15.44 -7.60
C LYS A 63 10.09 -15.54 -6.07
N ARG A 64 9.58 -14.48 -5.41
CA ARG A 64 9.28 -14.44 -3.98
C ARG A 64 8.11 -15.38 -3.64
N ALA A 65 8.04 -15.80 -2.38
CA ALA A 65 6.92 -16.56 -1.86
C ALA A 65 5.60 -15.80 -2.04
N VAL A 66 4.52 -16.53 -2.33
CA VAL A 66 3.18 -15.97 -2.57
C VAL A 66 2.71 -15.12 -1.38
N VAL A 67 2.98 -15.56 -0.15
CA VAL A 67 2.63 -14.82 1.06
C VAL A 67 3.34 -13.46 1.14
N THR A 68 4.62 -13.41 0.79
CA THR A 68 5.41 -12.18 0.77
C THR A 68 4.88 -11.19 -0.26
N ASN A 69 4.58 -11.66 -1.48
CA ASN A 69 3.99 -10.80 -2.51
C ASN A 69 2.61 -10.26 -2.08
N ARG A 70 1.75 -11.09 -1.47
CA ARG A 70 0.44 -10.65 -0.96
C ARG A 70 0.56 -9.61 0.16
N PHE A 71 1.52 -9.79 1.06
CA PHE A 71 1.81 -8.81 2.10
C PHE A 71 2.25 -7.46 1.51
N ILE A 72 3.21 -7.48 0.57
CA ILE A 72 3.71 -6.27 -0.11
C ILE A 72 2.57 -5.55 -0.83
N ASP A 73 1.81 -6.28 -1.65
CA ASP A 73 0.68 -5.71 -2.41
C ASP A 73 -0.30 -5.02 -1.47
N GLN A 74 -0.63 -5.66 -0.35
CA GLN A 74 -1.58 -5.11 0.60
C GLN A 74 -1.03 -3.92 1.39
N ALA A 75 0.25 -3.96 1.80
CA ALA A 75 0.90 -2.83 2.44
C ALA A 75 0.85 -1.58 1.55
N LEU A 76 1.11 -1.75 0.25
CA LEU A 76 1.05 -0.66 -0.71
C LEU A 76 -0.39 -0.17 -0.95
N ILE A 77 -1.39 -1.07 -1.03
CA ILE A 77 -2.80 -0.69 -1.13
C ILE A 77 -3.22 0.18 0.07
N ILE A 78 -2.84 -0.24 1.28
CA ILE A 78 -3.14 0.49 2.51
C ILE A 78 -2.47 1.86 2.50
N ALA A 79 -1.19 1.94 2.13
CA ALA A 79 -0.46 3.20 2.03
C ALA A 79 -1.10 4.16 1.01
N ARG A 80 -1.46 3.68 -0.19
CA ARG A 80 -2.18 4.49 -1.21
C ARG A 80 -3.49 5.01 -0.66
N ARG A 81 -4.27 4.15 -0.01
CA ARG A 81 -5.55 4.55 0.60
C ARG A 81 -5.34 5.60 1.67
N ALA A 82 -4.29 5.47 2.47
CA ALA A 82 -3.96 6.43 3.52
C ALA A 82 -3.65 7.81 2.93
N ILE A 83 -2.85 7.88 1.85
CA ILE A 83 -2.58 9.11 1.10
C ILE A 83 -3.90 9.72 0.61
N ALA A 84 -4.74 8.93 -0.08
CA ALA A 84 -6.03 9.40 -0.61
C ALA A 84 -6.97 9.96 0.47
N MET A 85 -6.94 9.39 1.68
CA MET A 85 -7.75 9.85 2.82
C MET A 85 -7.18 11.13 3.47
N GLY A 86 -5.84 11.30 3.48
CA GLY A 86 -5.13 12.46 4.00
C GLY A 86 -5.12 13.68 3.06
N TRP A 87 -5.95 13.69 2.03
CA TRP A 87 -6.06 14.81 1.07
C TRP A 87 -7.11 15.86 1.43
N LYS A 88 -8.11 15.51 2.25
CA LYS A 88 -9.16 16.45 2.67
C LYS A 88 -8.81 17.21 3.96
N PRO A 89 -8.40 16.53 5.04
CA PRO A 89 -7.64 17.19 6.10
C PRO A 89 -6.15 17.24 5.68
N PRO A 90 -5.43 18.35 5.88
CA PRO A 90 -3.97 18.43 5.62
C PRO A 90 -3.21 17.67 6.72
N THR A 91 -3.47 16.38 6.86
CA THR A 91 -2.82 15.49 7.82
C THR A 91 -2.33 14.28 7.05
N LEU A 92 -1.01 14.18 6.87
CA LEU A 92 -0.42 12.98 6.30
C LEU A 92 -0.70 11.78 7.23
N PRO A 93 -1.01 10.61 6.66
CA PRO A 93 -1.14 9.41 7.46
C PRO A 93 0.21 9.04 8.09
N THR A 94 0.17 8.53 9.32
CA THR A 94 1.36 8.04 10.02
C THR A 94 1.62 6.57 9.72
N LEU A 95 2.86 6.11 9.87
CA LEU A 95 3.19 4.68 9.82
C LEU A 95 2.33 3.83 10.76
N SER A 96 2.03 4.35 11.95
CA SER A 96 1.17 3.69 12.93
C SER A 96 -0.23 3.41 12.38
N HIS A 97 -0.81 4.34 11.64
CA HIS A 97 -2.11 4.14 10.97
C HIS A 97 -2.05 2.98 9.97
N CYS A 98 -0.98 2.92 9.17
CA CYS A 98 -0.79 1.87 8.19
C CYS A 98 -0.54 0.50 8.86
N GLY A 99 0.25 0.46 9.93
CA GLY A 99 0.49 -0.75 10.71
C GLY A 99 -0.79 -1.30 11.34
N ALA A 100 -1.63 -0.43 11.92
CA ALA A 100 -2.93 -0.84 12.47
C ALA A 100 -3.87 -1.40 11.38
N ALA A 101 -3.90 -0.78 10.20
CA ALA A 101 -4.67 -1.27 9.06
C ALA A 101 -4.16 -2.62 8.54
N LEU A 102 -2.83 -2.80 8.47
CA LEU A 102 -2.19 -4.07 8.09
C LEU A 102 -2.51 -5.19 9.07
N LEU A 103 -2.41 -4.93 10.38
CA LEU A 103 -2.77 -5.91 11.40
C LEU A 103 -4.24 -6.31 11.32
N LYS A 104 -5.13 -5.33 11.11
CA LYS A 104 -6.56 -5.60 10.92
C LYS A 104 -6.79 -6.48 9.69
N TRP A 105 -6.09 -6.23 8.60
CA TRP A 105 -6.16 -7.07 7.40
C TRP A 105 -5.65 -8.49 7.66
N SER A 106 -4.50 -8.66 8.32
CA SER A 106 -3.95 -9.98 8.65
C SER A 106 -4.96 -10.82 9.45
N LYS A 107 -5.60 -10.22 10.45
CA LYS A 107 -6.65 -10.89 11.25
C LYS A 107 -7.86 -11.27 10.40
N ALA A 108 -8.27 -10.41 9.47
CA ALA A 108 -9.38 -10.69 8.57
C ALA A 108 -9.03 -11.81 7.57
N GLU A 109 -7.79 -11.83 7.08
CA GLU A 109 -7.28 -12.88 6.21
C GLU A 109 -7.26 -14.23 6.92
N GLU A 110 -6.74 -14.30 8.16
CA GLU A 110 -6.77 -15.51 8.98
C GLU A 110 -8.20 -16.01 9.21
N ALA A 111 -9.13 -15.10 9.53
CA ALA A 111 -10.54 -15.44 9.71
C ALA A 111 -11.17 -15.99 8.42
N ALA A 112 -10.85 -15.40 7.26
CA ALA A 112 -11.31 -15.89 5.97
C ALA A 112 -10.77 -17.29 5.67
N LEU A 113 -9.49 -17.54 5.93
CA LEU A 113 -8.88 -18.87 5.75
C LEU A 113 -9.55 -19.94 6.62
N ARG A 114 -9.82 -19.64 7.89
CA ARG A 114 -10.54 -20.54 8.80
C ARG A 114 -11.97 -20.82 8.32
N TRP A 115 -12.64 -19.78 7.81
CA TRP A 115 -13.98 -19.92 7.25
C TRP A 115 -13.99 -20.82 6.00
N GLU A 116 -13.03 -20.66 5.10
CA GLU A 116 -12.89 -21.52 3.90
C GLU A 116 -12.61 -22.98 4.27
N GLU A 117 -11.74 -23.21 5.26
CA GLU A 117 -11.42 -24.54 5.77
C GLU A 117 -12.64 -25.23 6.40
N SER A 118 -13.43 -24.51 7.20
CA SER A 118 -14.66 -25.03 7.81
C SER A 118 -15.71 -25.50 6.79
N ARG A 119 -15.61 -25.00 5.55
CA ARG A 119 -16.51 -25.35 4.44
C ARG A 119 -15.88 -26.30 3.42
N GLY A 120 -14.65 -26.77 3.64
CA GLY A 120 -13.93 -27.61 2.68
C GLY A 120 -13.68 -26.93 1.33
N LEU A 121 -13.69 -25.60 1.27
CA LEU A 121 -13.53 -24.83 0.03
C LEU A 121 -12.06 -24.63 -0.36
N ARG A 122 -11.14 -24.89 0.57
CA ARG A 122 -9.71 -24.68 0.34
C ARG A 122 -9.15 -25.78 -0.58
N ARG A 123 -8.82 -25.43 -1.82
CA ARG A 123 -7.97 -26.27 -2.67
C ARG A 123 -6.55 -26.23 -2.14
N VAL A 124 -6.00 -27.39 -1.76
CA VAL A 124 -4.56 -27.56 -1.54
C VAL A 124 -3.83 -27.07 -2.80
N PRO A 125 -2.75 -26.28 -2.70
CA PRO A 125 -1.94 -25.99 -3.87
C PRO A 125 -1.45 -27.32 -4.42
N ILE A 126 -1.78 -27.63 -5.67
CA ILE A 126 -1.12 -28.72 -6.38
C ILE A 126 0.34 -28.32 -6.43
N ALA A 127 1.18 -28.97 -5.61
CA ALA A 127 2.62 -28.90 -5.77
C ALA A 127 2.93 -29.60 -7.10
N GLY A 128 2.94 -28.85 -8.20
CA GLY A 128 3.67 -29.26 -9.41
C GLY A 128 5.15 -29.00 -9.15
N GLY A 129 6.07 -29.92 -9.36
CA GLY A 129 6.10 -30.95 -10.40
C GLY A 129 7.26 -30.61 -11.30
#